data_AF-A0A8R1E2H7-F1
#
_entry.id   AF-A0A8R1E2H7-F1
#
_cell.length_a   1.000
_cell.length_b   1.000
_cell.length_c   1.000
_cell.angle_alpha   90.00
_cell.angle_beta   90.00
_cell.angle_gamma   90.00
#
_symmetry.space_group_name_H-M   'P 1'
#
loop_
_entity.id
_entity.type
_entity.pdbx_description
1 polymer ?
#
loop_
_entity_poly.entity_id
_entity_poly.type
_entity_poly.pdbx_seq_one_letter_code
_entity_poly.pdbx_strand_id
1 'polypeptide(L)'
;MTANARISVEPDGVRLFENTQVEFVEAASREKIAVLSRNPNEDGAHLYKAAQEMSQGTGHNSFAASTLIQDLYKAIDDCIATACDTWQPDEQKLLLKSARFGMAYTNTTPDTTKLMRAIKEIRVLNELRKVRTGIPLTHRQFRIIGETCVINRLIDMGSYSVAIKVAQWLSGETSENVDRVLLEWVRRSIGKVSNSTVTLDKPALEALEAKISAKLLQFPHVSIADAARRAIEAKLPDLARLFIQRETDDANHVSVLLQLNDVSAALQKAAASQRPQLIHQVVRHLMNSESRSSYELAISRIPLAQCLYQDLVRQEGETRGVSSRQMLALLEQASDFERQTLFHFDVAETERNVSEILFFFVRKIGSGTF
;
A
#
# COMPACT_ATOMS: atom_id res chain seq x y z
N MET A 1 40.49 -6.82 33.74
CA MET A 1 39.58 -6.44 32.64
C MET A 1 38.88 -7.70 32.18
N THR A 2 37.74 -8.03 32.78
CA THR A 2 36.93 -9.17 32.32
C THR A 2 36.20 -8.75 31.06
N ALA A 3 36.65 -9.27 29.91
CA ALA A 3 35.91 -9.16 28.67
C ALA A 3 34.58 -9.90 28.86
N ASN A 4 33.53 -9.18 29.21
CA ASN A 4 32.18 -9.72 29.33
C ASN A 4 31.63 -9.93 27.91
N ALA A 5 32.15 -10.95 27.22
CA ALA A 5 31.58 -11.39 25.95
C ALA A 5 30.18 -11.95 26.24
N ARG A 6 29.15 -11.33 25.66
CA ARG A 6 27.78 -11.83 25.80
C ARG A 6 27.52 -12.84 24.70
N ILE A 7 27.01 -14.00 25.08
CA ILE A 7 26.67 -15.07 24.16
C ILE A 7 25.15 -15.08 23.95
N SER A 8 24.70 -15.16 22.70
CA SER A 8 23.29 -15.39 22.33
C SER A 8 23.19 -16.65 21.49
N VAL A 9 22.24 -17.51 21.83
CA VAL A 9 21.93 -18.71 21.05
C VAL A 9 20.92 -18.34 19.98
N GLU A 10 21.29 -18.57 18.72
CA GLU A 10 20.47 -18.34 17.54
C GLU A 10 20.00 -19.69 16.98
N PRO A 11 18.95 -19.75 16.14
CA PRO A 11 18.42 -21.02 15.61
C PRO A 11 19.40 -21.82 14.73
N ASP A 12 20.48 -21.19 14.29
CA ASP A 12 21.45 -21.70 13.32
C ASP A 12 22.91 -21.55 13.77
N GLY A 13 23.15 -21.07 14.99
CA GLY A 13 24.51 -20.89 15.50
C GLY A 13 24.55 -20.10 16.80
N VAL A 14 25.72 -19.55 17.10
CA VAL A 14 25.97 -18.77 18.32
C VAL A 14 26.53 -17.41 17.92
N ARG A 15 25.94 -16.35 18.47
CA ARG A 15 26.47 -14.98 18.36
C ARG A 15 27.26 -14.60 19.58
N LEU A 16 28.47 -14.11 19.35
CA LEU A 16 29.39 -13.59 20.35
C LEU A 16 29.40 -12.08 20.21
N PHE A 17 28.97 -11.38 21.25
CA PHE A 17 28.99 -9.93 21.31
C PHE A 17 30.16 -9.49 22.17
N GLU A 18 31.14 -8.88 21.52
CA GLU A 18 32.26 -8.20 22.18
C GLU A 18 32.01 -6.68 22.23
N ASN A 19 32.89 -5.95 22.90
CA ASN A 19 32.76 -4.49 23.03
C ASN A 19 32.85 -3.76 21.69
N THR A 20 33.56 -4.34 20.71
CA THR A 20 33.87 -3.70 19.42
C THR A 20 33.39 -4.49 18.21
N GLN A 21 33.03 -5.75 18.38
CA GLN A 21 32.67 -6.63 17.27
C GLN A 21 31.59 -7.64 17.65
N VAL A 22 30.89 -8.13 16.63
CA VAL A 22 29.93 -9.22 16.75
C VAL A 22 30.39 -10.33 15.82
N GLU A 23 30.70 -11.49 16.40
CA GLU A 23 31.09 -12.69 15.65
C GLU A 23 29.94 -13.69 15.64
N PHE A 24 29.76 -14.37 14.51
CA PHE A 24 28.76 -15.43 14.37
C PHE A 24 29.45 -16.74 14.04
N VAL A 25 29.20 -17.75 14.87
CA VAL A 25 29.75 -19.09 14.73
C VAL A 25 28.63 -20.05 14.37
N GLU A 26 28.71 -20.63 13.18
CA GLU A 26 27.79 -21.64 12.66
C GLU A 26 28.56 -22.92 12.32
N ALA A 27 27.89 -24.07 12.43
CA ALA A 27 28.40 -25.28 11.80
C ALA A 27 28.27 -25.15 10.28
N ALA A 28 29.33 -25.46 9.53
CA ALA A 28 29.27 -25.42 8.08
C ALA A 28 28.19 -26.39 7.56
N SER A 29 27.32 -25.89 6.69
CA SER A 29 26.28 -26.68 6.04
C SER A 29 26.91 -27.75 5.12
N ARG A 30 26.19 -28.85 4.89
CA ARG A 30 26.70 -29.97 4.08
C ARG A 30 26.98 -29.53 2.65
N GLU A 31 26.11 -28.68 2.13
CA GLU A 31 26.15 -28.05 0.82
C GLU A 31 27.41 -27.17 0.70
N LYS A 32 27.68 -26.33 1.70
CA LYS A 32 28.88 -25.48 1.76
C LYS A 32 30.16 -26.31 1.79
N ILE A 33 30.17 -27.42 2.53
CA ILE A 33 31.28 -28.37 2.51
C ILE A 33 31.40 -29.01 1.13
N ALA A 34 30.31 -29.50 0.52
CA ALA A 34 30.35 -30.15 -0.78
C ALA A 34 30.89 -29.23 -1.90
N VAL A 35 30.58 -27.93 -1.85
CA VAL A 35 30.99 -26.98 -2.90
C VAL A 35 32.37 -26.36 -2.64
N LEU A 36 32.67 -25.97 -1.39
CA LEU A 36 33.89 -25.21 -1.06
C LEU A 36 35.02 -26.08 -0.48
N SER A 37 34.74 -27.32 -0.06
CA SER A 37 35.82 -28.21 0.36
C SER A 37 36.67 -28.62 -0.84
N ARG A 38 37.96 -28.88 -0.61
CA ARG A 38 38.87 -29.38 -1.65
C ARG A 38 38.63 -30.86 -1.99
N ASN A 39 37.47 -31.41 -1.64
CA ASN A 39 37.15 -32.81 -1.92
C ASN A 39 36.84 -32.96 -3.41
N PRO A 40 37.64 -33.73 -4.16
CA PRO A 40 37.49 -33.87 -5.61
C PRO A 40 36.39 -34.84 -6.02
N ASN A 41 35.53 -35.27 -5.09
CA ASN A 41 34.48 -36.28 -5.32
C ASN A 41 33.06 -35.69 -5.24
N GLU A 42 32.93 -34.38 -5.01
CA GLU A 42 31.63 -33.72 -4.87
C GLU A 42 31.28 -32.96 -6.16
N ASP A 43 30.10 -33.25 -6.71
CA ASP A 43 29.61 -32.65 -7.96
C ASP A 43 29.53 -31.11 -7.88
N GLY A 44 29.17 -30.56 -6.71
CA GLY A 44 29.12 -29.13 -6.46
C GLY A 44 30.49 -28.43 -6.58
N ALA A 45 31.56 -29.06 -6.10
CA ALA A 45 32.92 -28.54 -6.23
C ALA A 45 33.40 -28.53 -7.69
N HIS A 46 33.06 -29.56 -8.47
CA HIS A 46 33.35 -29.61 -9.90
C HIS A 46 32.65 -28.48 -10.67
N LEU A 47 31.37 -28.25 -10.37
CA LEU A 47 30.61 -27.17 -11.02
C LEU A 47 31.16 -25.79 -10.67
N TYR A 48 31.51 -25.57 -9.40
CA TYR A 48 32.12 -24.32 -8.95
C TYR A 48 33.48 -24.07 -9.62
N LYS A 49 34.34 -25.10 -9.71
CA LYS A 49 35.62 -25.03 -10.39
C LYS A 49 35.46 -24.75 -11.89
N ALA A 50 34.53 -25.43 -12.55
CA ALA A 50 34.25 -25.22 -13.97
C ALA A 50 33.87 -23.76 -14.26
N ALA A 51 33.03 -23.17 -13.41
CA ALA A 51 32.62 -21.78 -13.53
C ALA A 51 33.76 -20.79 -13.23
N GLN A 52 34.64 -21.11 -12.27
CA GLN A 52 35.83 -20.33 -11.99
C GLN A 52 36.78 -20.30 -13.20
N GLU A 53 37.06 -21.46 -13.80
CA GLU A 53 37.92 -21.59 -14.98
C GLU A 53 37.30 -20.89 -16.21
N MET A 54 35.97 -20.96 -16.36
CA MET A 54 35.27 -20.21 -17.40
C MET A 54 35.44 -18.70 -17.19
N SER A 55 35.36 -18.22 -15.95
CA SER A 55 35.53 -16.79 -15.63
C SER A 55 36.96 -16.29 -15.87
N GLN A 56 37.95 -17.18 -15.82
CA GLN A 56 39.36 -16.90 -16.09
C GLN A 56 39.75 -17.05 -17.57
N GLY A 57 38.79 -17.40 -18.45
CA GLY A 57 39.02 -17.52 -19.90
C GLY A 57 39.60 -18.86 -20.34
N THR A 58 39.75 -19.85 -19.45
CA THR A 58 40.22 -21.20 -19.77
C THR A 58 39.06 -22.14 -20.06
N GLY A 59 38.35 -21.90 -21.17
CA GLY A 59 37.13 -22.64 -21.51
C GLY A 59 37.33 -24.16 -21.67
N HIS A 60 38.48 -24.62 -22.15
CA HIS A 60 38.76 -26.07 -22.29
C HIS A 60 38.70 -26.82 -20.95
N ASN A 61 39.22 -26.22 -19.86
CA ASN A 61 39.25 -26.87 -18.55
C ASN A 61 37.86 -26.93 -17.92
N SER A 62 37.01 -25.93 -18.21
CA SER A 62 35.61 -25.91 -17.76
C SER A 62 34.81 -27.10 -18.30
N PHE A 63 35.04 -27.50 -19.55
CA PHE A 63 34.40 -28.69 -20.13
C PHE A 63 34.85 -29.97 -19.43
N ALA A 64 36.16 -30.13 -19.20
CA ALA A 64 36.70 -31.28 -18.48
C ALA A 64 36.14 -31.41 -17.06
N ALA A 65 36.01 -30.29 -16.34
CA ALA A 65 35.40 -30.27 -15.02
C ALA A 65 33.89 -30.60 -15.06
N SER A 66 33.17 -30.16 -16.10
CA SER A 66 31.74 -30.45 -16.25
C SER A 66 31.44 -31.93 -16.56
N THR A 67 32.34 -32.63 -17.26
CA THR A 67 32.18 -34.06 -17.60
C THR A 67 32.26 -34.97 -16.37
N LEU A 68 32.85 -34.50 -15.26
CA LEU A 68 32.97 -35.25 -14.01
C LEU A 68 31.68 -35.23 -13.17
N ILE A 69 30.74 -34.35 -13.49
CA ILE A 69 29.51 -34.15 -12.73
C ILE A 69 28.53 -35.30 -13.02
N GLN A 70 28.15 -36.04 -11.98
CA GLN A 70 27.17 -37.13 -12.10
C GLN A 70 25.75 -36.61 -11.94
N ASP A 71 25.47 -35.84 -10.88
CA ASP A 71 24.17 -35.22 -10.64
C ASP A 71 24.26 -33.69 -10.74
N LEU A 72 23.94 -33.18 -11.93
CA LEU A 72 23.95 -31.77 -12.22
C LEU A 72 22.87 -30.99 -11.44
N TYR A 73 21.70 -31.59 -11.19
CA TYR A 73 20.62 -30.92 -10.48
C TYR A 73 20.99 -30.70 -9.01
N LYS A 74 21.57 -31.71 -8.37
CA LYS A 74 22.12 -31.60 -7.02
C LYS A 74 23.25 -30.55 -6.97
N ALA A 75 24.19 -30.58 -7.90
CA ALA A 75 25.29 -29.61 -7.94
C ALA A 75 24.80 -28.14 -8.06
N ILE A 76 23.74 -27.91 -8.86
CA ILE A 76 23.11 -26.60 -8.99
C ILE A 76 22.46 -26.18 -7.67
N ASP A 77 21.66 -27.06 -7.05
CA ASP A 77 21.00 -26.78 -5.78
C ASP A 77 22.03 -26.52 -4.65
N ASP A 78 23.10 -27.30 -4.58
CA ASP A 78 24.21 -27.13 -3.63
C ASP A 78 24.92 -25.78 -3.82
N CYS A 79 25.17 -25.37 -5.08
CA CYS A 79 25.73 -24.05 -5.38
C CYS A 79 24.80 -22.90 -4.96
N ILE A 80 23.48 -23.04 -5.17
CA ILE A 80 22.48 -22.03 -4.78
C ILE A 80 22.39 -21.94 -3.24
N ALA A 81 22.33 -23.07 -2.55
CA ALA A 81 22.29 -23.13 -1.09
C ALA A 81 23.56 -22.52 -0.49
N THR A 82 24.73 -22.90 -1.01
CA THR A 82 26.02 -22.35 -0.57
C THR A 82 26.11 -20.84 -0.80
N ALA A 83 25.55 -20.32 -1.90
CA ALA A 83 25.50 -18.88 -2.16
C ALA A 83 24.70 -18.13 -1.08
N CYS A 84 23.60 -18.71 -0.60
CA CYS A 84 22.78 -18.12 0.46
C CYS A 84 23.50 -18.06 1.82
N ASP A 85 24.28 -19.09 2.15
CA ASP A 85 25.02 -19.21 3.41
C ASP A 85 26.32 -18.38 3.41
N THR A 86 26.83 -18.02 2.23
CA THR A 86 28.06 -17.24 2.10
C THR A 86 27.83 -15.75 2.38
N TRP A 87 28.81 -15.09 2.99
CA TRP A 87 28.72 -13.66 3.33
C TRP A 87 29.48 -12.74 2.37
N GLN A 88 30.50 -13.25 1.66
CA GLN A 88 31.32 -12.47 0.76
C GLN A 88 30.62 -12.26 -0.60
N PRO A 89 30.39 -11.01 -1.04
CA PRO A 89 29.65 -10.75 -2.28
C PRO A 89 30.27 -11.33 -3.55
N ASP A 90 31.59 -11.43 -3.60
CA ASP A 90 32.28 -11.94 -4.80
C ASP A 90 32.19 -13.47 -4.91
N GLU A 91 32.25 -14.18 -3.78
CA GLU A 91 32.00 -15.63 -3.71
C GLU A 91 30.54 -15.95 -4.05
N GLN A 92 29.58 -15.20 -3.48
CA GLN A 92 28.16 -15.34 -3.82
C GLN A 92 27.91 -15.18 -5.32
N LYS A 93 28.50 -14.16 -5.97
CA LYS A 93 28.38 -13.97 -7.42
C LYS A 93 28.94 -15.15 -8.20
N LEU A 94 30.10 -15.68 -7.78
CA LEU A 94 30.71 -16.82 -8.45
C LEU A 94 29.85 -18.09 -8.30
N LEU A 95 29.32 -18.36 -7.11
CA LEU A 95 28.41 -19.49 -6.84
C LEU A 95 27.12 -19.38 -7.67
N LEU A 96 26.51 -18.19 -7.74
CA LEU A 96 25.31 -17.97 -8.56
C LEU A 96 25.61 -18.10 -10.07
N LYS A 97 26.79 -17.66 -10.53
CA LYS A 97 27.26 -17.90 -11.90
C LYS A 97 27.46 -19.39 -12.17
N SER A 98 27.96 -20.14 -11.18
CA SER A 98 28.17 -21.59 -11.26
C SER A 98 26.83 -22.33 -11.41
N ALA A 99 25.83 -21.96 -10.60
CA ALA A 99 24.48 -22.48 -10.72
C ALA A 99 23.87 -22.18 -12.11
N ARG A 100 24.01 -20.94 -12.60
CA ARG A 100 23.52 -20.55 -13.94
C ARG A 100 24.25 -21.29 -15.06
N PHE A 101 25.56 -21.50 -14.91
CA PHE A 101 26.35 -22.29 -15.84
C PHE A 101 25.82 -23.72 -15.90
N GLY A 102 25.64 -24.38 -14.75
CA GLY A 102 25.07 -25.73 -14.69
C GLY A 102 23.68 -25.82 -15.32
N MET A 103 22.80 -24.84 -15.08
CA MET A 103 21.47 -24.78 -15.70
C MET A 103 21.49 -24.72 -17.23
N ALA A 104 22.59 -24.27 -17.86
CA ALA A 104 22.71 -24.28 -19.32
C ALA A 104 22.96 -25.67 -19.90
N TYR A 105 23.42 -26.63 -19.08
CA TYR A 105 23.74 -28.00 -19.46
C TYR A 105 22.68 -29.01 -18.99
N THR A 106 21.58 -28.56 -18.39
CA THR A 106 20.47 -29.46 -18.02
C THR A 106 19.67 -29.86 -19.26
N ASN A 107 19.29 -31.14 -19.35
CA ASN A 107 18.52 -31.68 -20.47
C ASN A 107 17.06 -31.19 -20.51
N THR A 108 16.57 -30.61 -19.41
CA THR A 108 15.22 -30.05 -19.28
C THR A 108 15.26 -28.53 -19.18
N THR A 109 14.14 -27.86 -19.41
CA THR A 109 13.99 -26.42 -19.09
C THR A 109 14.36 -26.18 -17.62
N PRO A 110 15.40 -25.38 -17.32
CA PRO A 110 15.85 -25.22 -15.94
C PRO A 110 14.81 -24.43 -15.13
N ASP A 111 14.47 -24.94 -13.95
CA ASP A 111 13.66 -24.20 -12.99
C ASP A 111 14.49 -23.04 -12.40
N THR A 112 14.20 -21.82 -12.87
CA THR A 112 14.88 -20.61 -12.42
C THR A 112 14.27 -20.01 -11.16
N THR A 113 13.14 -20.53 -10.66
CA THR A 113 12.42 -19.93 -9.53
C THR A 113 13.26 -19.92 -8.25
N LYS A 114 13.92 -21.04 -7.93
CA LYS A 114 14.84 -21.17 -6.79
C LYS A 114 16.01 -20.17 -6.89
N LEU A 115 16.63 -20.08 -8.06
CA LEU A 115 17.75 -19.18 -8.31
C LEU A 115 17.33 -17.71 -8.18
N MET A 116 16.21 -17.32 -8.78
CA MET A 116 15.71 -15.95 -8.70
C MET A 116 15.34 -15.55 -7.27
N ARG A 117 14.75 -16.47 -6.51
CA ARG A 117 14.46 -16.29 -5.09
C ARG A 117 15.73 -16.10 -4.28
N ALA A 118 16.74 -16.95 -4.48
CA ALA A 118 18.04 -16.83 -3.83
C ALA A 118 18.73 -15.49 -4.15
N ILE A 119 18.71 -15.05 -5.42
CA ILE A 119 19.29 -13.76 -5.83
C ILE A 119 18.62 -12.59 -5.09
N LYS A 120 17.28 -12.58 -5.02
CA LYS A 120 16.54 -11.52 -4.31
C LYS A 120 16.92 -11.48 -2.83
N GLU A 121 16.99 -12.65 -2.18
CA GLU A 121 17.28 -12.76 -0.75
C GLU A 121 18.71 -12.41 -0.41
N ILE A 122 19.69 -12.91 -1.17
CA ILE A 122 21.10 -12.56 -1.03
C ILE A 122 21.27 -11.04 -1.19
N ARG A 123 20.57 -10.42 -2.15
CA ARG A 123 20.61 -8.97 -2.35
C ARG A 123 20.09 -8.21 -1.12
N VAL A 124 18.98 -8.66 -0.54
CA VAL A 124 18.44 -8.08 0.70
C VAL A 124 19.41 -8.27 1.86
N LEU A 125 19.89 -9.49 2.09
CA LEU A 125 20.82 -9.83 3.16
C LEU A 125 22.10 -8.99 3.08
N ASN A 126 22.69 -8.85 1.89
CA ASN A 126 23.87 -8.02 1.69
C ASN A 126 23.63 -6.55 2.01
N GLU A 127 22.43 -6.03 1.75
CA GLU A 127 22.07 -4.67 2.12
C GLU A 127 21.88 -4.52 3.63
N LEU A 128 21.24 -5.48 4.29
CA LEU A 128 21.04 -5.50 5.75
C LEU A 128 22.37 -5.62 6.52
N ARG A 129 23.31 -6.40 6.00
CA ARG A 129 24.62 -6.67 6.61
C ARG A 129 25.61 -5.51 6.48
N LYS A 130 25.34 -4.50 5.64
CA LYS A 130 26.20 -3.31 5.56
C LYS A 130 26.25 -2.60 6.90
N VAL A 131 27.42 -2.03 7.22
CA VAL A 131 27.65 -1.29 8.48
C VAL A 131 26.61 -0.19 8.70
N ARG A 132 26.17 0.49 7.63
CA ARG A 132 25.14 1.55 7.71
C ARG A 132 23.79 1.08 8.21
N THR A 133 23.44 -0.17 7.93
CA THR A 133 22.14 -0.78 8.22
C THR A 133 22.22 -1.57 9.52
N GLY A 134 23.34 -2.26 9.74
CA GLY A 134 23.67 -2.86 11.03
C GLY A 134 22.80 -4.05 11.44
N ILE A 135 22.25 -4.79 10.47
CA ILE A 135 21.39 -5.96 10.71
C ILE A 135 22.11 -7.21 10.18
N PRO A 136 22.97 -7.87 10.98
CA PRO A 136 23.73 -9.04 10.54
C PRO A 136 22.85 -10.30 10.57
N LEU A 137 21.93 -10.44 9.61
CA LEU A 137 21.06 -11.63 9.52
C LEU A 137 21.70 -12.74 8.68
N THR A 138 21.52 -13.99 9.11
CA THR A 138 21.78 -15.17 8.28
C THR A 138 20.61 -15.41 7.34
N HIS A 139 20.81 -16.26 6.32
CA HIS A 139 19.73 -16.64 5.42
C HIS A 139 18.61 -17.40 6.14
N ARG A 140 18.97 -18.31 7.04
CA ARG A 140 18.01 -19.08 7.85
C ARG A 140 17.21 -18.20 8.81
N GLN A 141 17.85 -17.24 9.48
CA GLN A 141 17.12 -16.28 10.33
C GLN A 141 16.17 -15.40 9.49
N PHE A 142 16.61 -14.93 8.32
CA PHE A 142 15.74 -14.18 7.40
C PHE A 142 14.51 -14.99 6.99
N ARG A 143 14.69 -16.29 6.71
CA ARG A 143 13.58 -17.22 6.41
C ARG A 143 12.59 -17.39 7.54
N ILE A 144 13.08 -17.49 8.78
CA ILE A 144 12.24 -17.69 9.97
C ILE A 144 11.46 -16.41 10.30
N ILE A 145 12.13 -15.26 10.26
CA ILE A 145 11.54 -13.95 10.57
C ILE A 145 10.52 -13.54 9.49
N GLY A 146 10.83 -13.82 8.23
CA GLY A 146 10.00 -13.47 7.10
C GLY A 146 10.21 -12.03 6.60
N GLU A 147 9.80 -11.82 5.36
CA GLU A 147 10.03 -10.57 4.60
C GLU A 147 9.34 -9.36 5.26
N THR A 148 8.09 -9.55 5.68
CA THR A 148 7.26 -8.47 6.27
C THR A 148 7.84 -7.95 7.57
N CYS A 149 8.35 -8.82 8.44
CA CYS A 149 8.96 -8.47 9.71
C CYS A 149 10.30 -7.73 9.51
N VAL A 150 11.11 -8.13 8.53
CA VAL A 150 12.35 -7.42 8.17
C VAL A 150 12.02 -5.99 7.70
N ILE A 151 11.00 -5.83 6.86
CA ILE A 151 10.55 -4.50 6.40
C ILE A 151 10.06 -3.66 7.59
N ASN A 152 9.24 -4.23 8.48
CA ASN A 152 8.78 -3.54 9.69
C ASN A 152 9.95 -3.09 10.57
N ARG A 153 10.96 -3.94 10.75
CA ARG A 153 12.15 -3.58 11.52
C ARG A 153 12.92 -2.40 10.90
N LEU A 154 13.04 -2.36 9.57
CA LEU A 154 13.66 -1.23 8.87
C LEU A 154 12.84 0.07 9.02
N ILE A 155 11.51 -0.03 9.03
CA ILE A 155 10.61 1.09 9.30
C ILE A 155 10.82 1.61 10.73
N ASP A 156 10.87 0.73 11.73
CA ASP A 156 11.10 1.09 13.14
C ASP A 156 12.44 1.80 13.34
N MET A 157 13.47 1.35 12.61
CA MET A 157 14.79 1.98 12.58
C MET A 157 14.82 3.33 11.82
N GLY A 158 13.73 3.71 11.16
CA GLY A 158 13.65 4.92 10.32
C GLY A 158 14.45 4.82 9.02
N SER A 159 14.86 3.62 8.61
CA SER A 159 15.66 3.37 7.40
C SER A 159 14.79 3.18 6.15
N TYR A 160 13.92 4.17 5.87
CA TYR A 160 12.89 4.08 4.83
C TYR A 160 13.42 3.86 3.41
N SER A 161 14.56 4.47 3.06
CA SER A 161 15.15 4.32 1.72
C SER A 161 15.64 2.89 1.46
N VAL A 162 16.10 2.20 2.50
CA VAL A 162 16.49 0.79 2.43
C VAL A 162 15.23 -0.09 2.42
N ALA A 163 14.25 0.21 3.26
CA ALA A 163 12.97 -0.52 3.32
C ALA A 163 12.26 -0.55 1.96
N ILE A 164 12.18 0.59 1.26
CA ILE A 164 11.59 0.67 -0.09
C ILE A 164 12.36 -0.24 -1.07
N LYS A 165 13.70 -0.18 -1.08
CA LYS A 165 14.52 -1.02 -1.97
C LYS A 165 14.34 -2.51 -1.69
N VAL A 166 14.30 -2.89 -0.41
CA VAL A 166 14.08 -4.28 0.01
C VAL A 166 12.70 -4.77 -0.42
N ALA A 167 11.65 -3.97 -0.21
CA ALA A 167 10.30 -4.29 -0.67
C ALA A 167 10.24 -4.46 -2.20
N GLN A 168 10.88 -3.56 -2.95
CA GLN A 168 10.96 -3.64 -4.42
C GLN A 168 11.67 -4.91 -4.90
N TRP A 169 12.76 -5.33 -4.25
CA TRP A 169 13.49 -6.54 -4.65
C TRP A 169 12.70 -7.81 -4.38
N LEU A 170 11.97 -7.88 -3.28
CA LEU A 170 11.23 -9.08 -2.87
C LEU A 170 9.92 -9.20 -3.66
N SER A 171 9.05 -8.19 -3.57
CA SER A 171 7.67 -8.23 -4.04
C SER A 171 7.42 -7.42 -5.33
N GLY A 172 8.43 -6.73 -5.86
CA GLY A 172 8.29 -5.87 -7.05
C GLY A 172 7.91 -4.43 -6.72
N GLU A 173 7.89 -3.57 -7.74
CA GLU A 173 7.73 -2.11 -7.60
C GLU A 173 6.33 -1.67 -7.16
N THR A 174 5.28 -2.39 -7.57
CA THR A 174 3.87 -2.07 -7.28
C THR A 174 3.33 -2.93 -6.14
N SER A 175 4.13 -3.17 -5.11
CA SER A 175 3.73 -4.02 -3.99
C SER A 175 3.17 -3.21 -2.82
N GLU A 176 2.14 -3.73 -2.17
CA GLU A 176 1.52 -3.19 -0.95
C GLU A 176 2.56 -2.88 0.15
N ASN A 177 3.67 -3.62 0.16
CA ASN A 177 4.79 -3.38 1.07
C ASN A 177 5.48 -2.02 0.85
N VAL A 178 5.60 -1.56 -0.41
CA VAL A 178 6.17 -0.24 -0.74
C VAL A 178 5.23 0.86 -0.25
N ASP A 179 3.94 0.73 -0.50
CA ASP A 179 2.90 1.66 -0.02
C ASP A 179 2.94 1.81 1.49
N ARG A 180 2.99 0.69 2.20
CA ARG A 180 3.07 0.66 3.66
C ARG A 180 4.28 1.42 4.18
N VAL A 181 5.45 1.22 3.57
CA VAL A 181 6.69 1.92 3.97
C VAL A 181 6.58 3.42 3.72
N LEU A 182 6.03 3.83 2.57
CA LEU A 182 5.84 5.23 2.21
C LEU A 182 4.84 5.93 3.13
N LEU A 183 3.70 5.30 3.40
CA LEU A 183 2.67 5.85 4.29
C LEU A 183 3.19 6.02 5.72
N GLU A 184 3.97 5.06 6.24
CA GLU A 184 4.56 5.18 7.57
C GLU A 184 5.70 6.22 7.61
N TRP A 185 6.44 6.39 6.51
CA TRP A 185 7.39 7.49 6.36
C TRP A 185 6.69 8.85 6.39
N VAL A 186 5.58 9.00 5.66
CA VAL A 186 4.77 10.22 5.64
C VAL A 186 4.23 10.51 7.04
N ARG A 187 3.61 9.51 7.67
CA ARG A 187 3.08 9.60 9.04
C ARG A 187 4.15 10.05 10.02
N ARG A 188 5.34 9.43 10.01
CA ARG A 188 6.44 9.82 10.92
C ARG A 188 7.01 11.19 10.60
N SER A 189 7.04 11.59 9.33
CA SER A 189 7.50 12.92 8.92
C SER A 189 6.56 14.02 9.39
N ILE A 190 5.25 13.82 9.24
CA ILE A 190 4.20 14.73 9.75
C ILE A 190 4.19 14.73 11.30
N GLY A 191 4.29 13.56 11.92
CA GLY A 191 4.30 13.43 13.38
C GLY A 191 5.48 14.14 14.06
N LYS A 192 6.65 14.19 13.41
CA LYS A 192 7.79 14.98 13.90
C LYS A 192 7.47 16.46 14.00
N VAL A 193 6.69 16.99 13.06
CA VAL A 193 6.24 18.38 13.06
C VAL A 193 5.17 18.60 14.12
N SER A 194 4.16 17.73 14.18
CA SER A 194 3.07 17.84 15.15
C SER A 194 3.56 17.78 16.61
N ASN A 195 4.56 16.94 16.89
CA ASN A 195 5.15 16.82 18.22
C ASN A 195 6.22 17.88 18.53
N SER A 196 6.60 18.71 17.57
CA SER A 196 7.54 19.81 17.83
C SER A 196 6.81 20.94 18.57
N THR A 197 7.40 21.44 19.65
CA THR A 197 6.84 22.55 20.44
C THR A 197 6.86 23.89 19.70
N VAL A 198 7.54 23.96 18.56
CA VAL A 198 7.63 25.15 17.71
C VAL A 198 6.48 25.10 16.71
N THR A 199 5.61 26.11 16.76
CA THR A 199 4.66 26.38 15.68
C THR A 199 5.46 26.65 14.41
N LEU A 200 5.40 25.75 13.44
CA LEU A 200 6.09 25.95 12.17
C LEU A 200 5.47 27.11 11.40
N ASP A 201 6.34 27.94 10.82
CA ASP A 201 5.92 28.97 9.88
C ASP A 201 5.32 28.34 8.61
N LYS A 202 4.38 29.05 7.96
CA LYS A 202 3.78 28.66 6.67
C LYS A 202 4.80 28.18 5.62
N PRO A 203 5.93 28.86 5.35
CA PRO A 203 6.93 28.37 4.39
C PRO A 203 7.55 27.02 4.77
N ALA A 204 7.68 26.71 6.06
CA ALA A 204 8.22 25.42 6.49
C ALA A 204 7.23 24.27 6.22
N LEU A 205 5.93 24.53 6.37
CA LEU A 205 4.86 23.58 6.02
C LEU A 205 4.81 23.34 4.51
N GLU A 206 4.94 24.39 3.69
CA GLU A 206 5.01 24.28 2.23
C GLU A 206 6.26 23.49 1.77
N ALA A 207 7.41 23.72 2.40
CA ALA A 207 8.62 22.95 2.11
C ALA A 207 8.47 21.46 2.46
N LEU A 208 7.79 21.14 3.57
CA LEU A 208 7.49 19.77 3.95
C LEU A 208 6.53 19.09 2.97
N GLU A 209 5.46 19.80 2.59
CA GLU A 209 4.50 19.35 1.59
C GLU A 209 5.21 19.06 0.28
N ALA A 210 6.00 19.99 -0.24
CA ALA A 210 6.72 19.84 -1.50
C ALA A 210 7.67 18.64 -1.46
N LYS A 211 8.34 18.38 -0.34
CA LYS A 211 9.22 17.22 -0.17
C LYS A 211 8.45 15.91 -0.19
N ILE A 212 7.32 15.83 0.50
CA ILE A 212 6.49 14.63 0.56
C ILE A 212 5.86 14.38 -0.81
N SER A 213 5.24 15.39 -1.41
CA SER A 213 4.60 15.30 -2.72
C SER A 213 5.59 14.95 -3.83
N ALA A 214 6.79 15.56 -3.86
CA ALA A 214 7.84 15.19 -4.82
C ALA A 214 8.27 13.73 -4.69
N LYS A 215 8.20 13.15 -3.47
CA LYS A 215 8.50 11.74 -3.27
C LYS A 215 7.34 10.85 -3.69
N LEU A 216 6.10 11.20 -3.35
CA LEU A 216 4.90 10.45 -3.72
C LEU A 216 4.65 10.44 -5.22
N LEU A 217 5.00 11.52 -5.94
CA LEU A 217 4.92 11.57 -7.41
C LEU A 217 5.81 10.52 -8.11
N GLN A 218 6.84 9.99 -7.43
CA GLN A 218 7.65 8.87 -7.95
C GLN A 218 6.92 7.53 -7.85
N PHE A 219 5.83 7.45 -7.07
CA PHE A 219 5.08 6.24 -6.75
C PHE A 219 3.58 6.49 -7.01
N PRO A 220 3.12 6.35 -8.27
CA PRO A 220 1.75 6.71 -8.67
C PRO A 220 0.64 5.86 -8.03
N HIS A 221 1.00 4.79 -7.31
CA HIS A 221 0.09 3.89 -6.61
C HIS A 221 -0.28 4.42 -5.20
N VAL A 222 0.50 5.34 -4.63
CA VAL A 222 0.18 5.98 -3.35
C VAL A 222 -0.60 7.26 -3.61
N SER A 223 -1.79 7.37 -3.03
CA SER A 223 -2.59 8.59 -3.11
C SER A 223 -2.01 9.71 -2.24
N ILE A 224 -2.04 10.96 -2.73
CA ILE A 224 -1.64 12.13 -1.92
C ILE A 224 -2.72 12.40 -0.85
N ALA A 225 -3.96 12.02 -1.13
CA ALA A 225 -5.07 12.03 -0.19
C ALA A 225 -4.76 11.27 1.11
N ASP A 226 -4.03 10.15 1.05
CA ASP A 226 -3.59 9.46 2.27
C ASP A 226 -2.68 10.33 3.14
N ALA A 227 -1.74 11.06 2.52
CA ALA A 227 -0.89 12.00 3.24
C ALA A 227 -1.71 13.15 3.88
N ALA A 228 -2.73 13.63 3.16
CA ALA A 228 -3.65 14.64 3.69
C ALA A 228 -4.45 14.12 4.89
N ARG A 229 -4.98 12.89 4.83
CA ARG A 229 -5.65 12.23 5.97
C ARG A 229 -4.73 12.13 7.20
N ARG A 230 -3.46 11.76 7.00
CA ARG A 230 -2.47 11.75 8.09
C ARG A 230 -2.20 13.14 8.68
N ALA A 231 -2.23 14.19 7.86
CA ALA A 231 -2.11 15.57 8.34
C ALA A 231 -3.32 15.99 9.20
N ILE A 232 -4.54 15.57 8.83
CA ILE A 232 -5.76 15.78 9.62
C ILE A 232 -5.67 15.05 10.97
N GLU A 233 -5.27 13.77 10.98
CA GLU A 233 -5.06 12.98 12.20
C GLU A 233 -4.03 13.65 13.13
N ALA A 234 -3.00 14.27 12.56
CA ALA A 234 -1.97 15.01 13.27
C ALA A 234 -2.38 16.45 13.69
N LYS A 235 -3.65 16.83 13.47
CA LYS A 235 -4.23 18.15 13.77
C LYS A 235 -3.55 19.32 13.03
N LEU A 236 -3.09 19.09 11.79
CA LEU A 236 -2.46 20.08 10.93
C LEU A 236 -3.33 20.35 9.68
N PRO A 237 -4.45 21.09 9.81
CA PRO A 237 -5.40 21.29 8.71
C PRO A 237 -4.81 22.11 7.55
N ASP A 238 -3.91 23.06 7.83
CA ASP A 238 -3.27 23.87 6.79
C ASP A 238 -2.37 23.03 5.88
N LEU A 239 -1.65 22.06 6.46
CA LEU A 239 -0.82 21.12 5.69
C LEU A 239 -1.70 20.19 4.84
N ALA A 240 -2.83 19.72 5.39
CA ALA A 240 -3.79 18.90 4.65
C ALA A 240 -4.35 19.66 3.43
N ARG A 241 -4.69 20.95 3.59
CA ARG A 241 -5.14 21.79 2.47
C ARG A 241 -4.10 21.92 1.37
N LEU A 242 -2.82 22.03 1.70
CA LEU A 242 -1.74 22.08 0.71
C LEU A 242 -1.61 20.76 -0.06
N PHE A 243 -1.72 19.60 0.61
CA PHE A 243 -1.69 18.29 -0.06
C PHE A 243 -2.85 18.11 -1.05
N ILE A 244 -4.05 18.51 -0.64
CA ILE A 244 -5.27 18.37 -1.46
C ILE A 244 -5.18 19.15 -2.78
N GLN A 245 -4.48 20.28 -2.81
CA GLN A 245 -4.29 21.07 -4.04
C GLN A 245 -3.54 20.30 -5.14
N ARG A 246 -2.74 19.30 -4.77
CA ARG A 246 -1.99 18.45 -5.73
C ARG A 246 -2.69 17.14 -6.08
N GLU A 247 -3.77 16.80 -5.37
CA GLU A 247 -4.49 15.56 -5.60
C GLU A 247 -5.22 15.60 -6.95
N THR A 248 -4.99 14.56 -7.77
CA THR A 248 -5.58 14.46 -9.10
C THR A 248 -6.96 13.80 -9.09
N ASP A 249 -7.22 12.92 -8.12
CA ASP A 249 -8.52 12.24 -8.03
C ASP A 249 -9.56 13.09 -7.29
N ASP A 250 -10.60 13.50 -8.00
CA ASP A 250 -11.71 14.30 -7.46
C ASP A 250 -12.47 13.58 -6.34
N ALA A 251 -12.59 12.25 -6.39
CA ALA A 251 -13.33 11.50 -5.36
C ALA A 251 -12.62 11.54 -4.01
N ASN A 252 -11.33 11.23 -4.00
CA ASN A 252 -10.48 11.37 -2.83
C ASN A 252 -10.36 12.82 -2.36
N HIS A 253 -10.24 13.77 -3.29
CA HIS A 253 -10.19 15.21 -2.98
C HIS A 253 -11.43 15.65 -2.19
N VAL A 254 -12.63 15.35 -2.68
CA VAL A 254 -13.89 15.68 -1.99
C VAL A 254 -13.98 14.99 -0.63
N SER A 255 -13.59 13.71 -0.54
CA SER A 255 -13.60 12.95 0.71
C SER A 255 -12.74 13.60 1.80
N VAL A 256 -11.53 14.06 1.44
CA VAL A 256 -10.63 14.71 2.41
C VAL A 256 -11.12 16.12 2.79
N LEU A 257 -11.68 16.90 1.85
CA LEU A 257 -12.28 18.21 2.17
C LEU A 257 -13.44 18.09 3.17
N LEU A 258 -14.27 17.05 3.04
CA LEU A 258 -15.33 16.76 4.00
C LEU A 258 -14.75 16.46 5.39
N GLN A 259 -13.62 15.74 5.48
CA GLN A 259 -12.94 15.48 6.77
C GLN A 259 -12.32 16.74 7.39
N LEU A 260 -11.97 17.74 6.57
CA LEU A 260 -11.52 19.05 7.04
C LEU A 260 -12.67 19.97 7.49
N ASN A 261 -13.93 19.54 7.35
CA ASN A 261 -15.14 20.36 7.51
C ASN A 261 -15.20 21.56 6.54
N ASP A 262 -14.45 21.53 5.43
CA ASP A 262 -14.47 22.56 4.39
C ASP A 262 -15.57 22.25 3.35
N VAL A 263 -16.83 22.28 3.82
CA VAL A 263 -18.02 21.85 3.07
C VAL A 263 -18.23 22.65 1.78
N SER A 264 -18.06 23.97 1.84
CA SER A 264 -18.28 24.86 0.69
C SER A 264 -17.31 24.54 -0.45
N ALA A 265 -16.05 24.29 -0.13
CA ALA A 265 -15.03 23.85 -1.08
C ALA A 265 -15.33 22.44 -1.61
N ALA A 266 -15.75 21.52 -0.75
CA ALA A 266 -16.13 20.16 -1.15
C ALA A 266 -17.29 20.16 -2.16
N LEU A 267 -18.33 20.98 -1.92
CA LEU A 267 -19.49 21.08 -2.80
C LEU A 267 -19.11 21.73 -4.15
N GLN A 268 -18.30 22.79 -4.15
CA GLN A 268 -17.80 23.41 -5.37
C GLN A 268 -16.95 22.44 -6.21
N LYS A 269 -16.06 21.69 -5.56
CA LYS A 269 -15.21 20.69 -6.25
C LYS A 269 -16.04 19.51 -6.78
N ALA A 270 -17.01 19.03 -6.02
CA ALA A 270 -17.95 18.00 -6.47
C ALA A 270 -18.77 18.48 -7.68
N ALA A 271 -19.27 19.72 -7.65
CA ALA A 271 -19.97 20.32 -8.78
C ALA A 271 -19.06 20.47 -10.01
N ALA A 272 -17.80 20.88 -9.83
CA ALA A 272 -16.83 20.98 -10.92
C ALA A 272 -16.49 19.62 -11.55
N SER A 273 -16.49 18.53 -10.76
CA SER A 273 -16.23 17.17 -11.26
C SER A 273 -17.34 16.62 -12.18
N GLN A 274 -18.53 17.24 -12.18
CA GLN A 274 -19.71 16.81 -12.94
C GLN A 274 -20.10 15.33 -12.69
N ARG A 275 -19.75 14.78 -11.52
CA ARG A 275 -20.13 13.42 -11.11
C ARG A 275 -21.28 13.51 -10.08
N PRO A 276 -22.52 13.12 -10.44
CA PRO A 276 -23.67 13.20 -9.53
C PRO A 276 -23.45 12.44 -8.21
N GLN A 277 -22.74 11.31 -8.27
CA GLN A 277 -22.43 10.48 -7.11
C GLN A 277 -21.65 11.25 -6.02
N LEU A 278 -20.68 12.08 -6.42
CA LEU A 278 -19.89 12.88 -5.47
C LEU A 278 -20.74 14.00 -4.85
N ILE A 279 -21.63 14.60 -5.63
CA ILE A 279 -22.57 15.62 -5.13
C ILE A 279 -23.53 14.99 -4.11
N HIS A 280 -24.09 13.82 -4.40
CA HIS A 280 -24.93 13.08 -3.45
C HIS A 280 -24.18 12.73 -2.17
N GLN A 281 -22.90 12.35 -2.26
CA GLN A 281 -22.08 12.09 -1.09
C GLN A 281 -21.94 13.33 -0.19
N VAL A 282 -21.63 14.50 -0.78
CA VAL A 282 -21.52 15.77 -0.05
C VAL A 282 -22.86 16.19 0.56
N VAL A 283 -23.95 16.13 -0.21
CA VAL A 283 -25.31 16.48 0.25
C VAL A 283 -25.74 15.59 1.40
N ARG A 284 -25.51 14.28 1.32
CA ARG A 284 -25.83 13.35 2.42
C ARG A 284 -24.99 13.62 3.66
N HIS A 285 -23.71 13.95 3.50
CA HIS A 285 -22.86 14.33 4.63
C HIS A 285 -23.37 15.62 5.30
N LEU A 286 -23.79 16.59 4.49
CA LEU A 286 -24.40 17.85 4.95
C LEU A 286 -25.69 17.65 5.73
N MET A 287 -26.61 16.83 5.22
CA MET A 287 -27.88 16.50 5.87
C MET A 287 -27.69 15.87 7.27
N ASN A 288 -26.56 15.17 7.48
CA ASN A 288 -26.25 14.52 8.75
C ASN A 288 -25.45 15.40 9.73
N SER A 289 -24.74 16.43 9.23
CA SER A 289 -23.79 17.21 10.02
C SER A 289 -24.31 18.60 10.40
N GLU A 290 -25.05 19.25 9.51
CA GLU A 290 -25.52 20.62 9.69
C GLU A 290 -27.04 20.72 9.88
N SER A 291 -27.49 21.85 10.43
CA SER A 291 -28.92 22.18 10.50
C SER A 291 -29.49 22.43 9.10
N ARG A 292 -30.78 22.11 8.93
CA ARG A 292 -31.52 22.22 7.66
C ARG A 292 -31.33 23.52 6.89
N SER A 293 -31.48 24.65 7.56
CA SER A 293 -31.34 25.97 6.94
C SER A 293 -29.93 26.23 6.38
N SER A 294 -28.89 25.72 7.05
CA SER A 294 -27.49 25.92 6.66
C SER A 294 -27.16 25.14 5.39
N TYR A 295 -27.48 23.85 5.35
CA TYR A 295 -27.17 23.05 4.17
C TYR A 295 -28.06 23.39 2.97
N GLU A 296 -29.33 23.75 3.16
CA GLU A 296 -30.21 24.17 2.06
C GLU A 296 -29.69 25.46 1.40
N LEU A 297 -29.20 26.41 2.20
CA LEU A 297 -28.56 27.63 1.70
C LEU A 297 -27.24 27.36 0.96
N ALA A 298 -26.46 26.38 1.41
CA ALA A 298 -25.22 25.99 0.74
C ALA A 298 -25.51 25.31 -0.61
N ILE A 299 -26.51 24.43 -0.66
CA ILE A 299 -26.93 23.70 -1.86
C ILE A 299 -27.56 24.66 -2.88
N SER A 300 -28.37 25.64 -2.44
CA SER A 300 -29.05 26.58 -3.35
C SER A 300 -28.10 27.47 -4.15
N ARG A 301 -26.83 27.59 -3.73
CA ARG A 301 -25.80 28.35 -4.47
C ARG A 301 -25.33 27.63 -5.73
N ILE A 302 -25.57 26.32 -5.84
CA ILE A 302 -25.13 25.49 -6.96
C ILE A 302 -26.35 24.83 -7.60
N PRO A 303 -26.81 25.29 -8.78
CA PRO A 303 -28.04 24.80 -9.41
C PRO A 303 -28.06 23.28 -9.61
N LEU A 304 -26.93 22.70 -10.02
CA LEU A 304 -26.81 21.24 -10.20
C LEU A 304 -27.00 20.47 -8.89
N ALA A 305 -26.47 20.99 -7.77
CA ALA A 305 -26.65 20.36 -6.47
C ALA A 305 -28.09 20.48 -5.98
N GLN A 306 -28.75 21.60 -6.27
CA GLN A 306 -30.16 21.81 -5.93
C GLN A 306 -31.08 20.84 -6.68
N CYS A 307 -30.87 20.62 -7.99
CA CYS A 307 -31.62 19.62 -8.76
C CYS A 307 -31.44 18.21 -8.18
N LEU A 308 -30.20 17.80 -7.91
CA LEU A 308 -29.90 16.48 -7.35
C LEU A 308 -30.45 16.29 -5.93
N TYR A 309 -30.50 17.36 -5.13
CA TYR A 309 -31.13 17.34 -3.82
C TYR A 309 -32.66 17.18 -3.92
N GLN A 310 -33.32 17.87 -4.86
CA GLN A 310 -34.76 17.67 -5.12
C GLN A 310 -35.04 16.23 -5.55
N ASP A 311 -34.24 15.66 -6.46
CA ASP A 311 -34.38 14.25 -6.86
C ASP A 311 -34.20 13.29 -5.69
N LEU A 312 -33.23 13.54 -4.81
CA LEU A 312 -32.99 12.74 -3.62
C LEU A 312 -34.17 12.82 -2.63
N VAL A 313 -34.70 14.01 -2.38
CA VAL A 313 -35.88 14.22 -1.52
C VAL A 313 -37.11 13.52 -2.11
N ARG A 314 -37.29 13.53 -3.44
CA ARG A 314 -38.37 12.80 -4.11
C ARG A 314 -38.27 11.30 -3.87
N GLN A 315 -37.09 10.71 -4.09
CA GLN A 315 -36.85 9.27 -3.87
C GLN A 315 -37.03 8.86 -2.39
N GLU A 316 -36.61 9.70 -1.45
CA GLU A 316 -36.87 9.47 -0.03
C GLU A 316 -38.37 9.58 0.32
N GLY A 317 -39.13 10.38 -0.43
CA GLY A 317 -40.58 10.52 -0.31
C GLY A 317 -41.35 9.28 -0.73
N GLU A 318 -40.99 8.69 -1.88
CA GLU A 318 -41.58 7.45 -2.40
C GLU A 318 -41.39 6.27 -1.45
N THR A 319 -40.26 6.23 -0.73
CA THR A 319 -39.92 5.14 0.19
C THR A 319 -40.43 5.32 1.62
N ARG A 320 -40.63 6.57 2.10
CA ARG A 320 -40.99 6.85 3.50
C ARG A 320 -42.33 7.56 3.70
N GLY A 321 -43.01 8.03 2.66
CA GLY A 321 -44.33 8.67 2.74
C GLY A 321 -44.38 10.05 3.44
N VAL A 322 -43.21 10.64 3.76
CA VAL A 322 -43.10 11.85 4.59
C VAL A 322 -42.56 13.07 3.80
N SER A 323 -42.05 12.91 2.56
CA SER A 323 -41.31 14.01 1.87
C SER A 323 -42.15 14.99 1.04
N SER A 324 -43.46 14.78 0.89
CA SER A 324 -44.36 15.64 0.10
C SER A 324 -44.35 17.12 0.53
N ARG A 325 -44.39 17.40 1.85
CA ARG A 325 -44.35 18.78 2.36
C ARG A 325 -42.98 19.44 2.23
N GLN A 326 -41.92 18.63 2.33
CA GLN A 326 -40.55 19.11 2.19
C GLN A 326 -40.23 19.48 0.75
N MET A 327 -40.72 18.69 -0.21
CA MET A 327 -40.62 19.00 -1.63
C MET A 327 -41.32 20.32 -1.97
N LEU A 328 -42.57 20.50 -1.51
CA LEU A 328 -43.30 21.76 -1.71
C LEU A 328 -42.55 22.98 -1.17
N ALA A 329 -42.04 22.91 0.06
CA ALA A 329 -41.27 24.02 0.64
C ALA A 329 -40.03 24.40 -0.19
N LEU A 330 -39.36 23.41 -0.78
CA LEU A 330 -38.19 23.64 -1.64
C LEU A 330 -38.57 24.26 -2.99
N LEU A 331 -39.70 23.85 -3.57
CA LEU A 331 -40.22 24.40 -4.82
C LEU A 331 -40.76 25.83 -4.63
N GLU A 332 -41.39 26.11 -3.49
CA GLU A 332 -41.81 27.46 -3.08
C GLU A 332 -40.59 28.37 -2.91
N GLN A 333 -39.56 27.90 -2.21
CA GLN A 333 -38.31 28.66 -2.03
C GLN A 333 -37.60 28.94 -3.37
N ALA A 334 -37.65 28.00 -4.32
CA ALA A 334 -37.09 28.15 -5.65
C ALA A 334 -37.97 29.01 -6.60
N SER A 335 -39.19 29.38 -6.19
CA SER A 335 -40.19 30.04 -7.05
C SER A 335 -40.48 29.29 -8.36
N ASP A 336 -40.35 27.95 -8.34
CA ASP A 336 -40.58 27.09 -9.50
C ASP A 336 -42.07 26.70 -9.57
N PHE A 337 -42.88 27.63 -10.09
CA PHE A 337 -44.34 27.48 -10.15
C PHE A 337 -44.77 26.31 -11.04
N GLU A 338 -44.02 25.98 -12.09
CA GLU A 338 -44.33 24.86 -12.98
C GLU A 338 -44.28 23.53 -12.21
N ARG A 339 -43.18 23.29 -11.50
CA ARG A 339 -43.04 22.06 -10.69
C ARG A 339 -43.99 22.03 -9.49
N GLN A 340 -44.35 23.18 -8.92
CA GLN A 340 -45.40 23.25 -7.88
C GLN A 340 -46.75 22.78 -8.42
N THR A 341 -47.14 23.23 -9.62
CA THR A 341 -48.41 22.80 -10.21
C THR A 341 -48.42 21.30 -10.51
N LEU A 342 -47.34 20.76 -11.08
CA LEU A 342 -47.19 19.32 -11.30
C LEU A 342 -47.28 18.52 -10.00
N PHE A 343 -46.62 18.98 -8.94
CA PHE A 343 -46.70 18.36 -7.63
C PHE A 343 -48.14 18.33 -7.09
N HIS A 344 -48.89 19.43 -7.22
CA HIS A 344 -50.29 19.47 -6.82
C HIS A 344 -51.18 18.55 -7.66
N PHE A 345 -50.89 18.37 -8.95
CA PHE A 345 -51.60 17.39 -9.78
C PHE A 345 -51.35 15.95 -9.32
N ASP A 346 -50.10 15.59 -9.03
CA ASP A 346 -49.75 14.26 -8.52
C ASP A 346 -50.42 13.96 -7.15
N VAL A 347 -50.47 14.96 -6.26
CA VAL A 347 -51.19 14.83 -4.98
C VAL A 347 -52.70 14.68 -5.22
N ALA A 348 -53.29 15.44 -6.13
CA ALA A 348 -54.71 15.32 -6.45
C ALA A 348 -55.07 13.97 -7.10
N GLU A 349 -54.19 13.40 -7.93
CA GLU A 349 -54.36 12.08 -8.53
C GLU A 349 -54.26 10.96 -7.48
N THR A 350 -53.32 11.07 -6.55
CA THR A 350 -53.19 10.12 -5.43
C THR A 350 -54.37 10.21 -4.45
N GLU A 351 -54.83 11.41 -4.10
CA GLU A 351 -56.04 11.60 -3.27
C GLU A 351 -57.31 11.08 -3.96
N ARG A 352 -57.46 11.29 -5.28
CA ARG A 352 -58.55 10.69 -6.07
C ARG A 352 -58.51 9.17 -6.01
N ASN A 353 -57.34 8.56 -6.22
CA ASN A 353 -57.18 7.11 -6.12
C ASN A 353 -57.51 6.59 -4.72
N VAL A 354 -57.13 7.28 -3.64
CA VAL A 354 -57.52 6.90 -2.27
C VAL A 354 -59.03 6.99 -2.07
N SER A 355 -59.68 8.04 -2.59
CA SER A 355 -61.14 8.18 -2.53
C SER A 355 -61.87 7.11 -3.35
N GLU A 356 -61.32 6.69 -4.49
CA GLU A 356 -61.82 5.57 -5.28
C GLU A 356 -61.58 4.22 -4.58
N ILE A 357 -60.44 4.02 -3.93
CA ILE A 357 -60.14 2.83 -3.11
C ILE A 357 -61.08 2.76 -1.89
N LEU A 358 -61.34 3.89 -1.23
CA LEU A 358 -62.34 3.98 -0.15
C LEU A 358 -63.75 3.72 -0.69
N PHE A 359 -64.11 4.27 -1.85
CA PHE A 359 -65.39 3.96 -2.50
C PHE A 359 -65.49 2.47 -2.85
N PHE A 360 -64.41 1.85 -3.30
CA PHE A 360 -64.35 0.42 -3.60
C PHE A 360 -64.49 -0.42 -2.32
N PHE A 361 -63.87 0.00 -1.20
CA PHE A 361 -64.00 -0.65 0.11
C PHE A 361 -65.40 -0.47 0.71
N VAL A 362 -65.98 0.73 0.66
CA VAL A 362 -67.34 1.03 1.10
C VAL A 362 -68.36 0.27 0.25
N ARG A 363 -68.12 0.13 -1.05
CA ARG A 363 -69.00 -0.66 -1.93
C ARG A 363 -68.87 -2.16 -1.67
N LYS A 364 -67.69 -2.66 -1.27
CA LYS A 364 -67.46 -4.07 -0.90
C LYS A 364 -68.00 -4.44 0.48
N ILE A 365 -67.99 -3.50 1.44
CA ILE A 365 -68.64 -3.65 2.75
C ILE A 365 -70.16 -3.46 2.63
N GLY A 366 -70.61 -2.55 1.77
CA GLY A 366 -72.04 -2.30 1.50
C GLY A 366 -72.73 -3.35 0.62
N SER A 367 -71.97 -4.19 -0.10
CA SER A 367 -72.49 -5.35 -0.84
C SER A 367 -72.46 -6.66 -0.04
N GLY A 368 -72.11 -6.60 1.25
CA GLY A 368 -72.18 -7.72 2.18
C GLY A 368 -73.34 -7.55 3.15
N THR A 369 -74.58 -7.60 2.67
CA THR A 369 -75.73 -7.88 3.54
C THR A 369 -75.87 -9.40 3.69
N PHE A 370 -75.92 -9.84 4.95
CA PHE A 370 -76.65 -10.99 5.49
C PHE A 370 -77.10 -12.10 4.54
#